data_AF-A0A151WN26-F1
#
_entry.id   AF-A0A151WN26-F1
#
_cell.length_a   1.000
_cell.length_b   1.000
_cell.length_c   1.000
_cell.angle_alpha   90.00
_cell.angle_beta   90.00
_cell.angle_gamma   90.00
#
_symmetry.space_group_name_H-M   'P 1'
#
loop_
_entity.id
_entity.type
_entity.pdbx_description
1 polymer ?
#
loop_
_entity_poly.entity_id
_entity_poly.type
_entity_poly.pdbx_seq_one_letter_code
_entity_poly.pdbx_strand_id
1 'polypeptide(L)'
;NVEIIDHKFLVLGHSFLPNDRDFGVVEMSLKKNNLLFVPQDYYNVIKKCRKGNNFILNEMKQEDFISTRFLEDAVFKRVKNSNGETINWLKICWMRFLRNEPYKIFYKISMDENAEFKILDLLPRRGRPRKFENIVLTPLYKNIRQISTAKYKDMMDLLRYILPEHHDFFKSLPHTQNVDEQ
;
A
#
# COMPACT_ATOMS: atom_id res chain seq x y z
N ASN A 1 19.50 -13.52 -7.13
CA ASN A 1 19.11 -12.52 -8.15
C ASN A 1 17.83 -13.02 -8.83
N VAL A 2 16.78 -12.21 -8.87
CA VAL A 2 15.48 -12.60 -9.47
C VAL A 2 15.42 -12.11 -10.92
N GLU A 3 15.24 -13.00 -11.89
CA GLU A 3 15.18 -12.65 -13.32
C GLU A 3 13.76 -12.33 -13.81
N ILE A 4 12.78 -13.04 -13.25
CA ILE A 4 11.38 -12.94 -13.63
C ILE A 4 10.55 -12.76 -12.35
N ILE A 5 9.63 -11.80 -12.39
CA ILE A 5 8.63 -11.60 -11.35
C ILE A 5 7.26 -11.76 -11.98
N ASP A 6 6.47 -12.70 -11.46
CA ASP A 6 5.09 -12.94 -11.87
C ASP A 6 4.12 -12.49 -10.77
N HIS A 7 3.27 -11.53 -11.11
CA HIS A 7 2.14 -11.11 -10.28
C HIS A 7 0.87 -11.70 -10.87
N LYS A 8 0.32 -12.71 -10.21
CA LYS A 8 -0.96 -13.33 -10.56
C LYS A 8 -2.06 -12.78 -9.66
N PHE A 9 -3.06 -12.16 -10.25
CA PHE A 9 -4.23 -11.60 -9.58
C PHE A 9 -5.44 -12.49 -9.84
N LEU A 10 -6.28 -12.69 -8.83
CA LEU A 10 -7.49 -13.49 -8.99
C LEU A 10 -8.46 -12.86 -9.98
N VAL A 11 -9.16 -13.71 -10.71
CA VAL A 11 -10.28 -13.29 -11.56
C VAL A 11 -11.48 -12.99 -10.68
N LEU A 12 -12.28 -11.98 -11.05
CA LEU A 12 -13.53 -11.62 -10.36
C LEU A 12 -14.40 -12.87 -10.12
N GLY A 13 -14.83 -13.07 -8.87
CA GLY A 13 -15.66 -14.21 -8.46
C GLY A 13 -14.93 -15.33 -7.71
N HIS A 14 -13.60 -15.29 -7.62
CA HIS A 14 -12.78 -16.28 -6.92
C HIS A 14 -11.96 -15.67 -5.78
N SER A 15 -12.55 -14.77 -4.99
CA SER A 15 -11.85 -13.91 -4.03
C SER A 15 -11.42 -14.56 -2.71
N PHE A 16 -11.54 -15.89 -2.54
CA PHE A 16 -11.16 -16.56 -1.28
C PHE A 16 -9.65 -16.70 -1.18
N LEU A 17 -9.01 -15.62 -0.74
CA LEU A 17 -7.57 -15.58 -0.56
C LEU A 17 -7.19 -16.31 0.73
N PRO A 18 -6.06 -17.04 0.78
CA PRO A 18 -5.58 -17.67 2.01
C PRO A 18 -5.46 -16.67 3.17
N ASN A 19 -5.12 -15.42 2.86
CA ASN A 19 -5.02 -14.31 3.80
C ASN A 19 -6.36 -13.79 4.33
N ASP A 20 -7.51 -14.11 3.71
CA ASP A 20 -8.82 -13.75 4.28
C ASP A 20 -9.07 -14.47 5.61
N ARG A 21 -8.60 -15.72 5.70
CA ARG A 21 -8.63 -16.47 6.96
C ARG A 21 -7.79 -15.77 8.04
N ASP A 22 -6.64 -15.22 7.65
CA ASP A 22 -5.73 -14.51 8.54
C ASP A 22 -6.38 -13.24 9.08
N PHE A 23 -7.00 -12.44 8.20
CA PHE A 23 -7.77 -11.25 8.58
C PHE A 23 -8.98 -11.59 9.46
N GLY A 24 -9.69 -12.68 9.17
CA GLY A 24 -10.82 -13.12 9.98
C GLY A 24 -10.43 -13.47 11.43
N VAL A 25 -9.25 -14.07 11.65
CA VAL A 25 -8.73 -14.36 13.01
C VAL A 25 -8.42 -13.07 13.77
N VAL A 26 -7.80 -12.10 13.09
CA VAL A 26 -7.50 -10.78 13.67
C VAL A 26 -8.80 -10.06 14.00
N GLU A 27 -9.74 -9.97 13.07
CA GLU A 27 -11.03 -9.31 13.24
C GLU A 27 -11.84 -9.92 14.40
N MET A 28 -11.93 -11.25 14.46
CA MET A 28 -12.62 -11.93 15.56
C MET A 28 -11.95 -11.64 16.91
N SER A 29 -10.63 -11.52 16.94
CA SER A 29 -9.90 -11.19 18.17
C SER A 29 -10.08 -9.73 18.57
N LEU A 30 -10.09 -8.80 17.61
CA LEU A 30 -10.39 -7.39 17.86
C LEU A 30 -11.81 -7.23 18.41
N LYS A 31 -12.81 -7.90 17.83
CA LYS A 31 -14.21 -7.87 18.31
C LYS A 31 -14.39 -8.42 19.74
N LYS A 32 -13.48 -9.27 20.21
CA LYS A 32 -13.49 -9.78 21.59
C LYS A 32 -12.83 -8.83 22.58
N ASN A 33 -12.00 -7.90 22.11
CA ASN A 33 -11.30 -6.92 22.93
C ASN A 33 -12.03 -5.57 22.82
N ASN A 34 -12.91 -5.28 23.78
CA ASN A 34 -13.75 -4.08 23.75
C ASN A 34 -13.03 -2.79 24.20
N LEU A 35 -11.76 -2.89 24.62
CA LEU A 35 -10.97 -1.80 25.18
C LEU A 35 -9.70 -1.63 24.35
N LEU A 36 -9.84 -0.97 23.20
CA LEU A 36 -8.73 -0.62 22.30
C LEU A 36 -8.74 0.89 22.14
N PHE A 37 -7.71 1.56 22.66
CA PHE A 37 -7.66 3.02 22.70
C PHE A 37 -6.48 3.57 21.90
N VAL A 38 -5.34 2.89 21.94
CA VAL A 38 -4.11 3.34 21.25
C VAL A 38 -3.61 2.28 20.27
N PRO A 39 -2.78 2.65 19.27
CA PRO A 39 -2.25 1.70 18.29
C PRO A 39 -1.57 0.48 18.92
N GLN A 40 -0.91 0.65 20.07
CA GLN A 40 -0.24 -0.43 20.80
C GLN A 40 -1.20 -1.55 21.21
N ASP A 41 -2.47 -1.23 21.49
CA ASP A 41 -3.48 -2.24 21.85
C ASP A 41 -3.77 -3.14 20.66
N TYR A 42 -3.94 -2.56 19.47
CA TYR A 42 -4.10 -3.30 18.22
C TYR A 42 -2.88 -4.18 17.93
N TYR A 43 -1.68 -3.67 18.13
CA TYR A 43 -0.43 -4.42 17.95
C TYR A 43 -0.37 -5.65 18.85
N ASN A 44 -0.78 -5.49 20.12
CA ASN A 44 -0.83 -6.57 21.09
C ASN A 44 -1.87 -7.62 20.72
N VAL A 45 -3.07 -7.20 20.25
CA VAL A 45 -4.11 -8.12 19.78
C VAL A 45 -3.62 -8.90 18.56
N ILE A 46 -3.04 -8.24 17.56
CA ILE A 46 -2.54 -8.90 16.34
C ILE A 46 -1.46 -9.93 16.71
N LYS A 47 -0.52 -9.59 17.61
CA LYS A 47 0.53 -10.53 18.04
C LYS A 47 -0.01 -11.75 18.79
N LYS A 48 -1.10 -11.60 19.55
CA LYS A 48 -1.65 -12.63 20.47
C LYS A 48 -2.88 -13.37 19.93
N CYS A 49 -3.46 -12.95 18.80
CA CYS A 49 -4.71 -13.53 18.30
C CYS A 49 -4.61 -15.01 17.87
N ARG A 50 -3.40 -15.54 17.68
CA ARG A 50 -3.13 -16.94 17.36
C ARG A 50 -2.48 -17.65 18.54
N LYS A 51 -2.86 -18.92 18.77
CA LYS A 51 -2.24 -19.79 19.79
C LYS A 51 -0.90 -20.39 19.34
N GLY A 52 -0.64 -20.39 18.02
CA GLY A 52 0.61 -20.84 17.40
C GLY A 52 0.74 -20.20 16.02
N ASN A 53 1.97 -20.14 15.49
CA ASN A 53 2.31 -19.36 14.28
C ASN A 53 1.82 -17.91 14.39
N ASN A 54 2.28 -17.23 15.43
CA ASN A 54 1.92 -15.85 15.71
C ASN A 54 2.32 -14.95 14.55
N PHE A 55 1.51 -13.91 14.31
CA PHE A 55 1.83 -12.94 13.28
C PHE A 55 3.11 -12.18 13.62
N ILE A 56 3.95 -12.00 12.61
CA ILE A 56 5.08 -11.08 12.68
C ILE A 56 4.52 -9.69 12.37
N LEU A 57 4.33 -8.89 13.42
CA LEU A 57 3.91 -7.51 13.28
C LEU A 57 5.12 -6.64 12.94
N ASN A 58 5.08 -6.00 11.77
CA ASN A 58 6.03 -4.96 11.39
C ASN A 58 5.36 -3.59 11.51
N GLU A 59 5.81 -2.78 12.47
CA GLU A 59 5.33 -1.41 12.62
C GLU A 59 6.03 -0.52 11.60
N MET A 60 5.26 0.03 10.66
CA MET A 60 5.79 0.92 9.64
C MET A 60 5.91 2.34 10.18
N LYS A 61 7.11 2.91 10.07
CA LYS A 61 7.44 4.28 10.42
C LYS A 61 7.36 5.19 9.19
N GLN A 62 7.40 6.50 9.42
CA GLN A 62 7.38 7.50 8.36
C GLN A 62 8.45 7.26 7.28
N GLU A 63 9.65 6.84 7.71
CA GLU A 63 10.79 6.56 6.84
C GLU A 63 10.59 5.36 5.90
N ASP A 64 9.70 4.43 6.25
CA ASP A 64 9.37 3.28 5.40
C ASP A 64 8.50 3.66 4.20
N PHE A 65 7.90 4.86 4.20
CA PHE A 65 7.06 5.33 3.10
C PHE A 65 7.88 6.12 2.09
N ILE A 66 7.99 5.57 0.89
CA ILE A 66 8.82 6.09 -0.20
C ILE A 66 7.94 6.60 -1.34
N SER A 67 8.33 7.70 -1.98
CA SER A 67 7.63 8.26 -3.14
C SER A 67 7.98 7.52 -4.43
N THR A 68 6.95 7.15 -5.19
CA THR A 68 7.06 6.55 -6.53
C THR A 68 7.08 7.57 -7.66
N ARG A 69 6.98 8.87 -7.35
CA ARG A 69 6.80 9.94 -8.36
C ARG A 69 7.89 9.94 -9.44
N PHE A 70 9.15 9.75 -9.07
CA PHE A 70 10.24 9.72 -10.04
C PHE A 70 10.23 8.48 -10.93
N LEU A 71 9.69 7.35 -10.46
CA LEU A 71 9.46 6.16 -11.28
C LEU A 71 8.30 6.40 -12.26
N GLU A 72 7.22 7.01 -11.79
CA GLU A 72 6.07 7.39 -12.61
C GLU A 72 6.46 8.36 -13.73
N ASP A 73 7.27 9.38 -13.41
CA ASP A 73 7.79 10.34 -14.40
C ASP A 73 8.73 9.69 -15.44
N ALA A 74 9.33 8.54 -15.11
CA ALA A 74 10.22 7.80 -16.01
C ALA A 74 9.44 6.92 -17.01
N VAL A 75 8.17 6.64 -16.75
CA VAL A 75 7.33 5.79 -17.61
C VAL A 75 6.24 6.61 -18.31
N PHE A 76 5.74 6.09 -19.43
CA PHE A 76 4.60 6.69 -20.10
C PHE A 76 3.34 5.85 -19.91
N LYS A 77 2.27 6.46 -19.39
CA LYS A 77 0.97 5.80 -19.27
C LYS A 77 0.37 5.51 -20.65
N ARG A 78 0.32 4.23 -21.02
CA ARG A 78 -0.24 3.76 -22.29
C ARG A 78 -1.71 3.38 -22.14
N VAL A 79 -2.48 3.65 -23.20
CA VAL A 79 -3.88 3.21 -23.34
C VAL A 79 -4.00 1.98 -24.25
N LYS A 80 -3.03 1.82 -25.15
CA LYS A 80 -2.95 0.71 -26.11
C LYS A 80 -1.71 -0.13 -25.85
N ASN A 81 -1.80 -1.43 -26.14
CA ASN A 81 -0.67 -2.35 -26.09
C ASN A 81 0.19 -2.23 -27.37
N SER A 82 1.27 -3.00 -27.43
CA SER A 82 2.18 -3.00 -28.59
C SER A 82 1.51 -3.49 -29.89
N ASN A 83 0.38 -4.21 -29.80
CA ASN A 83 -0.41 -4.67 -30.94
C ASN A 83 -1.50 -3.65 -31.36
N GLY A 84 -1.60 -2.49 -30.70
CA GLY A 84 -2.58 -1.45 -30.99
C GLY A 84 -3.96 -1.66 -30.36
N GLU A 85 -4.16 -2.70 -29.56
CA GLU A 85 -5.40 -3.00 -28.86
C GLU A 85 -5.53 -2.14 -27.59
N THR A 86 -6.75 -1.71 -27.26
CA THR A 86 -7.03 -0.98 -26.02
C THR A 86 -6.89 -1.89 -24.80
N ILE A 87 -6.22 -1.39 -23.77
CA ILE A 87 -5.96 -2.15 -22.55
C ILE A 87 -7.10 -1.97 -21.56
N ASN A 88 -7.66 -3.09 -21.10
CA ASN A 88 -8.55 -3.10 -19.95
C ASN A 88 -7.81 -3.65 -18.73
N TRP A 89 -7.32 -2.74 -17.88
CA TRP A 89 -6.56 -3.07 -16.68
C TRP A 89 -7.31 -3.99 -15.71
N LEU A 90 -8.63 -3.89 -15.63
CA LEU A 90 -9.46 -4.70 -14.74
C LEU A 90 -9.56 -6.17 -15.18
N LYS A 91 -9.27 -6.47 -16.45
CA LYS A 91 -9.26 -7.84 -16.98
C LYS A 91 -7.90 -8.51 -16.85
N ILE A 92 -6.84 -7.77 -16.49
CA ILE A 92 -5.50 -8.34 -16.37
C ILE A 92 -5.44 -9.16 -15.09
N CYS A 93 -5.17 -10.46 -15.23
CA CYS A 93 -5.05 -11.38 -14.11
C CYS A 93 -3.62 -11.92 -13.94
N TRP A 94 -2.70 -11.60 -14.86
CA TRP A 94 -1.31 -12.00 -14.75
C TRP A 94 -0.44 -10.91 -15.36
N MET A 95 0.48 -10.35 -14.58
CA MET A 95 1.55 -9.47 -15.04
C MET A 95 2.90 -10.12 -14.79
N ARG A 96 3.79 -10.03 -15.77
CA ARG A 96 5.15 -10.56 -15.75
C ARG A 96 6.12 -9.43 -16.04
N PHE A 97 7.16 -9.35 -15.22
CA PHE A 97 8.24 -8.38 -15.32
C PHE A 97 9.55 -9.12 -15.50
N LEU A 98 10.36 -8.69 -16.47
CA LEU A 98 11.65 -9.27 -16.79
C LEU A 98 12.75 -8.28 -16.43
N ARG A 99 13.83 -8.73 -15.78
CA ARG A 99 14.99 -7.89 -15.44
C ARG A 99 15.58 -7.17 -16.66
N ASN A 100 15.68 -7.88 -17.78
CA ASN A 100 16.31 -7.37 -19.01
C ASN A 100 15.41 -6.42 -19.81
N GLU A 101 14.11 -6.37 -19.51
CA GLU A 101 13.13 -5.54 -20.20
C GLU A 101 12.31 -4.69 -19.22
N PRO A 102 12.96 -3.78 -18.47
CA PRO A 102 12.35 -3.10 -17.33
C PRO A 102 11.15 -2.21 -17.72
N TYR A 103 11.08 -1.77 -18.98
CA TYR A 103 10.01 -0.93 -19.50
C TYR A 103 8.83 -1.71 -20.09
N LYS A 104 8.86 -3.04 -20.08
CA LYS A 104 7.79 -3.86 -20.62
C LYS A 104 7.04 -4.56 -19.51
N ILE A 105 5.71 -4.45 -19.57
CA ILE A 105 4.82 -5.31 -18.80
C ILE A 105 4.28 -6.37 -19.74
N PHE A 106 4.60 -7.62 -19.48
CA PHE A 106 4.00 -8.76 -20.16
C PHE A 106 2.74 -9.12 -19.37
N TYR A 107 1.59 -9.19 -20.01
CA TYR A 107 0.34 -9.46 -19.29
C TYR A 107 -0.58 -10.44 -20.00
N LYS A 108 -1.40 -11.16 -19.22
CA LYS A 108 -2.49 -12.00 -19.68
C LYS A 108 -3.81 -11.56 -19.04
N ILE A 109 -4.89 -11.86 -19.76
CA ILE A 109 -6.28 -11.67 -19.29
C ILE A 109 -6.94 -12.99 -18.86
N SER A 110 -6.20 -14.09 -18.92
CA SER A 110 -6.58 -15.41 -18.44
C SER A 110 -5.42 -16.06 -17.68
N MET A 111 -5.74 -17.04 -16.84
CA MET A 111 -4.76 -17.86 -16.11
C MET A 111 -4.22 -19.03 -16.94
N ASP A 112 -4.56 -19.10 -18.24
CA ASP A 112 -4.06 -20.14 -19.13
C ASP A 112 -2.54 -19.99 -19.32
N GLU A 113 -1.81 -21.03 -18.96
CA GLU A 113 -0.36 -21.08 -19.07
C GLU A 113 0.10 -21.05 -20.53
N ASN A 114 -0.70 -21.63 -21.43
CA ASN A 114 -0.40 -21.72 -22.86
C ASN A 114 -0.74 -20.44 -23.63
N ALA A 115 -1.57 -19.56 -23.06
CA ALA A 115 -1.87 -18.28 -23.69
C ALA A 115 -0.62 -17.42 -23.86
N GLU A 116 -0.51 -16.70 -24.96
CA GLU A 116 0.60 -15.77 -25.19
C GLU A 116 0.47 -14.51 -24.33
N PHE A 117 1.61 -13.95 -23.92
CA PHE A 117 1.63 -12.67 -23.23
C PHE A 117 1.41 -11.53 -24.21
N LYS A 118 0.48 -10.63 -23.88
CA LYS A 118 0.40 -9.32 -24.51
C LYS A 118 1.45 -8.40 -23.91
N ILE A 119 1.99 -7.48 -24.71
CA ILE A 119 3.09 -6.61 -24.29
C ILE A 119 2.60 -5.18 -24.16
N LEU A 120 2.91 -4.56 -23.03
CA LEU A 120 2.73 -3.14 -22.80
C LEU A 120 4.09 -2.46 -22.66
N ASP A 121 4.43 -1.62 -23.63
CA ASP A 121 5.70 -0.87 -23.65
C ASP A 121 5.52 0.53 -23.03
N LEU A 122 6.12 0.71 -21.85
CA LEU A 122 6.07 1.93 -21.04
C LEU A 122 7.16 2.95 -21.38
N LEU A 123 7.95 2.76 -22.44
CA LEU A 123 9.01 3.69 -22.82
C LEU A 123 8.48 5.13 -23.00
N PRO A 124 9.24 6.15 -22.58
CA PRO A 124 8.85 7.54 -22.80
C PRO A 124 8.71 7.85 -24.29
N ARG A 125 7.71 8.67 -24.67
CA ARG A 125 7.47 9.05 -26.08
C ARG A 125 8.53 9.99 -26.64
N ARG A 126 9.18 10.78 -25.77
CA ARG A 126 10.15 11.80 -26.12
C ARG A 126 11.30 11.74 -25.13
N GLY A 127 12.51 12.03 -25.62
CA GLY A 127 13.72 12.00 -24.81
C GLY A 127 14.27 10.60 -24.58
N ARG A 128 15.42 10.55 -23.89
CA ARG A 128 16.12 9.30 -23.56
C ARG A 128 15.44 8.61 -22.36
N PRO A 129 15.15 7.31 -22.42
CA PRO A 129 14.67 6.56 -21.27
C PRO A 129 15.65 6.66 -20.09
N ARG A 130 15.14 6.95 -18.90
CA ARG A 130 15.95 6.94 -17.67
C ARG A 130 16.30 5.49 -17.33
N LYS A 131 17.43 5.22 -16.68
CA LYS A 131 17.65 3.87 -16.13
C LYS A 131 17.01 3.83 -14.75
N PHE A 132 16.14 2.85 -14.47
CA PHE A 132 15.50 2.74 -13.15
C PHE A 132 16.53 2.58 -12.02
N GLU A 133 17.66 1.92 -12.29
CA GLU A 133 18.81 1.81 -11.37
C GLU A 133 19.37 3.17 -10.94
N ASN A 134 19.21 4.20 -11.76
CA ASN A 134 19.70 5.55 -11.48
C ASN A 134 18.64 6.45 -10.83
N ILE A 135 17.41 5.95 -10.63
CA ILE A 135 16.34 6.73 -10.01
C ILE A 135 16.45 6.58 -8.49
N VAL A 136 16.91 7.65 -7.86
CA VAL A 136 16.95 7.73 -6.40
C VAL A 136 15.53 7.90 -5.87
N LEU A 137 15.07 6.94 -5.09
CA LEU A 137 13.79 7.05 -4.40
C LEU A 137 13.92 7.99 -3.20
N THR A 138 12.94 8.87 -3.03
CA THR A 138 12.91 9.85 -1.94
C THR A 138 11.80 9.53 -0.94
N PRO A 139 11.96 9.89 0.34
CA PRO A 139 10.88 9.74 1.32
C PRO A 139 9.59 10.41 0.85
N LEU A 140 8.45 9.74 1.03
CA LEU A 140 7.14 10.28 0.69
C LEU A 140 6.76 11.45 1.60
N TYR A 141 7.16 11.38 2.87
CA TYR A 141 6.91 12.41 3.88
C TYR A 141 8.22 12.95 4.44
N LYS A 142 8.39 14.27 4.40
CA LYS A 142 9.56 14.95 4.97
C LYS A 142 9.47 15.10 6.48
N ASN A 143 8.27 15.36 6.98
CA ASN A 143 7.97 15.56 8.40
C ASN A 143 6.78 14.69 8.80
N ILE A 144 6.60 14.52 10.12
CA ILE A 144 5.44 13.83 10.66
C ILE A 144 4.17 14.50 10.15
N ARG A 145 3.21 13.71 9.67
CA ARG A 145 1.94 14.22 9.17
C ARG A 145 1.14 14.80 10.32
N GLN A 146 0.94 16.11 10.25
CA GLN A 146 0.07 16.82 11.18
C GLN A 146 -1.40 16.52 10.86
N ILE A 147 -2.20 16.39 11.90
CA ILE A 147 -3.67 16.40 11.77
C ILE A 147 -4.19 17.85 11.74
N SER A 148 -5.40 18.05 11.24
CA SER A 148 -6.03 19.37 11.28
C SER A 148 -6.39 19.79 12.72
N THR A 149 -6.47 21.10 12.95
CA THR A 149 -6.97 21.68 14.22
C THR A 149 -8.34 21.15 14.59
N ALA A 150 -9.26 21.10 13.62
CA ALA A 150 -10.61 20.58 13.82
C ALA A 150 -10.58 19.12 14.31
N LYS A 151 -9.79 18.26 13.65
CA LYS A 151 -9.65 16.85 14.07
C LYS A 151 -9.00 16.71 15.45
N TYR A 152 -8.01 17.54 15.76
CA TYR A 152 -7.40 17.55 17.10
C TYR A 152 -8.43 17.91 18.17
N LYS A 153 -9.20 18.98 17.96
CA LYS A 153 -10.26 19.41 18.87
C LYS A 153 -11.31 18.32 19.09
N ASP A 154 -11.79 17.71 18.01
CA ASP A 154 -12.75 16.61 18.09
C ASP A 154 -12.20 15.44 18.92
N MET A 155 -10.92 15.09 18.75
CA MET A 155 -10.29 14.04 19.57
C MET A 155 -10.18 14.43 21.04
N MET A 156 -9.88 15.70 21.35
CA MET A 156 -9.85 16.19 22.73
C MET A 156 -11.22 16.07 23.40
N ASP A 157 -12.30 16.38 22.68
CA ASP A 157 -13.67 16.23 23.17
C ASP A 157 -14.05 14.74 23.41
N LEU A 158 -13.50 13.84 22.60
CA LEU A 158 -13.69 12.39 22.72
C LEU A 158 -12.88 11.74 23.85
N LEU A 159 -11.89 12.43 24.43
CA LEU A 159 -11.08 11.89 25.55
C LEU A 159 -11.92 11.49 26.76
N ARG A 160 -13.11 12.08 26.94
CA ARG A 160 -14.05 11.69 28.00
C ARG A 160 -14.51 10.22 27.93
N TYR A 161 -14.37 9.57 26.77
CA TYR A 161 -14.70 8.16 26.57
C TYR A 161 -13.48 7.23 26.63
N ILE A 162 -12.29 7.79 26.87
CA ILE A 162 -11.01 7.08 26.86
C ILE A 162 -10.42 7.11 28.27
N LEU A 163 -9.77 6.02 28.71
CA LEU A 163 -9.12 6.01 30.02
C LEU A 163 -8.00 7.07 30.09
N PRO A 164 -7.87 7.78 31.24
CA PRO A 164 -6.89 8.86 31.40
C PRO A 164 -5.44 8.48 31.06
N GLU A 165 -5.04 7.24 31.33
CA GLU A 165 -3.70 6.71 31.03
C GLU A 165 -3.34 6.74 29.53
N HIS A 166 -4.33 6.79 28.65
CA HIS A 166 -4.12 6.87 27.21
C HIS A 166 -4.21 8.31 26.66
N HIS A 167 -4.60 9.29 27.48
CA HIS A 167 -4.81 10.66 27.01
C HIS A 167 -3.52 11.30 26.48
N ASP A 168 -2.37 10.97 27.07
CA ASP A 168 -1.08 11.53 26.70
C ASP A 168 -0.71 11.23 25.25
N PHE A 169 -1.06 10.03 24.76
CA PHE A 169 -0.89 9.68 23.35
C PHE A 169 -1.59 10.69 22.45
N PHE A 170 -2.88 10.95 22.66
CA PHE A 170 -3.66 11.87 21.83
C PHE A 170 -3.21 13.32 21.97
N LYS A 171 -2.86 13.76 23.19
CA LYS A 171 -2.36 15.11 23.45
C LYS A 171 -1.04 15.39 22.73
N SER A 172 -0.19 14.37 22.59
CA SER A 172 1.11 14.46 21.92
C SER A 172 1.03 14.49 20.39
N LEU A 173 -0.14 14.27 19.79
CA LEU A 173 -0.28 14.21 18.34
C LEU A 173 0.00 15.57 17.69
N PRO A 174 0.90 15.64 16.69
CA PRO A 174 1.22 16.88 16.02
C PRO A 174 0.03 17.34 15.18
N HIS A 175 -0.33 18.59 15.31
CA HIS A 175 -1.45 19.20 14.61
C HIS A 175 -1.04 20.55 14.03
N THR A 176 -1.70 20.96 12.95
CA THR A 176 -1.53 22.32 12.43
C THR A 176 -1.98 23.30 13.49
N GLN A 177 -1.23 24.38 13.73
CA GLN A 177 -1.75 25.50 14.50
C GLN A 177 -2.53 26.37 13.52
N ASN A 178 -3.77 26.76 13.85
CA ASN A 178 -4.38 27.87 13.14
C ASN A 178 -3.48 29.07 13.46
N VAL A 179 -2.81 29.59 12.44
CA VAL A 179 -2.28 30.96 12.53
C VAL A 179 -3.55 31.80 12.52
N ASP A 180 -4.06 32.12 13.71
CA ASP A 180 -5.13 33.10 13.83
C ASP A 180 -4.61 34.38 13.15
N GLU A 181 -5.29 34.80 12.09
CA GLU A 181 -5.10 36.10 11.47
C GLU A 181 -5.23 37.14 12.59
N GLN A 182 -4.17 37.94 12.77
CA GLN A 182 -4.11 39.06 13.70
C GLN A 182 -5.22 40.08 13.44
#